data_AF-A0A519SCL0-F1
#
_entry.id   AF-A0A519SCL0-F1
#
_cell.length_a   1.000
_cell.length_b   1.000
_cell.length_c   1.000
_cell.angle_alpha   90.00
_cell.angle_beta   90.00
_cell.angle_gamma   90.00
#
_symmetry.space_group_name_H-M   'P 1'
#
loop_
_entity.id
_entity.type
_entity.pdbx_description
1 polymer ?
#
loop_
_entity_poly.entity_id
_entity_poly.type
_entity_poly.pdbx_seq_one_letter_code
_entity_poly.pdbx_strand_id
1 'polypeptide(L)'
;MYRKDLITAEIQKLAEVLARIMGLKLEGKLTDAQVMFDETMTRSFNLPIDVLESRDLPAFDTWLNSANLSPEKLDSLSEFLYYELGLSEERNKLIAPKLNSIYQFLSERHKIVHLVNFHRQETIQQYL
;
A
#
# COMPACT_ATOMS: atom_id res chain seq x y z
N MET A 1 14.43 23.45 1.07
CA MET A 1 14.69 22.65 2.28
C MET A 1 13.40 22.17 2.89
N TYR A 2 12.62 23.01 3.58
CA TYR A 2 11.43 22.60 4.37
C TYR A 2 10.49 21.52 3.79
N ARG A 3 10.03 21.62 2.54
CA ARG A 3 9.06 20.66 1.99
C ARG A 3 9.64 19.25 1.75
N LYS A 4 10.91 19.16 1.35
CA LYS A 4 11.57 17.86 1.12
C LYS A 4 11.90 17.16 2.44
N ASP A 5 12.26 17.93 3.46
CA ASP A 5 12.59 17.40 4.78
C ASP A 5 11.34 16.85 5.47
N LEU A 6 10.19 17.51 5.30
CA LEU A 6 8.90 17.05 5.81
C LEU A 6 8.43 15.74 5.16
N ILE A 7 8.53 15.63 3.83
CA ILE A 7 8.17 14.38 3.11
C ILE A 7 9.09 13.25 3.56
N THR A 8 10.41 13.48 3.61
CA THR A 8 11.37 12.46 4.06
C THR A 8 11.05 11.96 5.48
N ALA A 9 10.73 12.86 6.41
CA ALA A 9 10.35 12.50 7.77
C ALA A 9 9.04 11.70 7.82
N GLU A 10 8.07 12.01 6.95
CA GLU A 10 6.83 11.26 6.84
C GLU A 10 7.06 9.84 6.30
N ILE A 11 7.88 9.69 5.25
CA ILE A 11 8.24 8.38 4.69
C ILE A 11 9.02 7.53 5.71
N GLN A 12 9.94 8.14 6.47
CA GLN A 12 10.65 7.45 7.55
C GLN A 12 9.69 6.91 8.62
N LYS A 13 8.71 7.73 9.05
CA LYS A 13 7.69 7.28 9.99
C LYS A 13 6.85 6.13 9.44
N LEU A 14 6.49 6.17 8.15
CA LEU A 14 5.75 5.07 7.51
C LEU A 14 6.57 3.79 7.48
N ALA A 15 7.87 3.87 7.19
CA ALA A 15 8.77 2.72 7.22
C ALA A 15 8.90 2.12 8.64
N GLU A 16 9.03 2.96 9.67
CA GLU A 16 9.05 2.52 11.07
C GLU A 16 7.76 1.82 11.49
N VAL A 17 6.60 2.37 11.07
CA VAL A 17 5.29 1.75 11.32
C VAL A 17 5.19 0.40 10.63
N LEU A 18 5.61 0.30 9.36
CA LEU A 18 5.60 -0.98 8.62
C LEU A 18 6.49 -2.02 9.31
N ALA A 19 7.72 -1.64 9.70
CA ALA A 19 8.63 -2.52 10.42
C ALA A 19 8.01 -3.02 11.74
N ARG A 20 7.28 -2.17 12.45
CA ARG A 20 6.56 -2.55 13.68
C ARG A 20 5.42 -3.52 13.41
N ILE A 21 4.62 -3.31 12.36
CA ILE A 21 3.57 -4.24 11.93
C ILE A 21 4.18 -5.61 11.60
N MET A 22 5.29 -5.63 10.84
CA MET A 22 6.00 -6.86 10.50
C MET A 22 6.52 -7.57 11.76
N GLY A 23 7.09 -6.84 12.71
CA GLY A 23 7.52 -7.39 14.01
C GLY A 23 6.37 -8.04 14.78
N LEU A 24 5.22 -7.38 14.87
CA LEU A 24 4.02 -7.94 15.50
C LEU A 24 3.54 -9.23 14.80
N LYS A 25 3.58 -9.28 13.46
CA LYS A 25 3.24 -10.50 12.70
C LYS A 25 4.19 -11.65 13.03
N LEU A 26 5.50 -11.39 13.11
CA LEU A 26 6.50 -12.40 13.48
C LEU A 26 6.34 -12.90 14.91
N GLU A 27 5.90 -12.04 15.82
CA GLU A 27 5.56 -12.40 17.21
C GLU A 27 4.22 -13.14 17.35
N GLY A 28 3.47 -13.33 16.26
CA GLY A 28 2.14 -13.96 16.27
C GLY A 28 1.03 -13.05 16.79
N LYS A 29 1.29 -11.75 17.02
CA LYS A 29 0.33 -10.75 17.48
C LYS A 29 -0.48 -10.18 16.30
N LEU A 30 -1.20 -11.07 15.62
CA LEU A 30 -1.89 -10.74 14.36
C LEU A 30 -2.98 -9.67 14.53
N THR A 31 -3.71 -9.68 15.64
CA THR A 31 -4.73 -8.67 15.92
C THR A 31 -4.13 -7.28 16.09
N ASP A 32 -3.04 -7.16 16.85
CA ASP A 32 -2.37 -5.87 17.05
C ASP A 32 -1.76 -5.35 15.74
N ALA A 33 -1.19 -6.25 14.93
CA ALA A 33 -0.68 -5.93 13.61
C ALA A 33 -1.80 -5.41 12.69
N GLN A 34 -2.97 -6.06 12.70
CA GLN A 34 -4.13 -5.65 11.90
C GLN A 34 -4.67 -4.30 12.34
N VAL A 35 -4.84 -4.07 13.65
CA VAL A 35 -5.30 -2.77 14.17
C VAL A 35 -4.37 -1.64 13.72
N MET A 36 -3.05 -1.85 13.85
CA MET A 36 -2.07 -0.86 13.42
C MET A 36 -2.08 -0.64 11.91
N PHE A 37 -2.27 -1.70 11.13
CA PHE A 37 -2.42 -1.60 9.67
C PHE A 37 -3.65 -0.76 9.30
N ASP A 38 -4.83 -1.07 9.87
CA ASP A 38 -6.09 -0.37 9.58
C ASP A 38 -6.03 1.11 9.99
N GLU A 39 -5.45 1.40 11.17
CA GLU A 39 -5.21 2.77 11.60
C GLU A 39 -4.29 3.52 10.63
N THR A 40 -3.27 2.85 10.10
CA THR A 40 -2.33 3.45 9.15
C THR A 40 -2.99 3.73 7.81
N MET A 41 -3.77 2.80 7.27
CA MET A 41 -4.55 3.02 6.04
C MET A 41 -5.45 4.25 6.17
N THR A 42 -6.18 4.33 7.27
CA THR A 42 -7.15 5.40 7.50
C THR A 42 -6.47 6.74 7.79
N ARG A 43 -5.51 6.80 8.71
CA ARG A 43 -4.94 8.08 9.20
C ARG A 43 -3.80 8.61 8.34
N SER A 44 -2.96 7.72 7.81
CA SER A 44 -1.78 8.13 7.05
C SER A 44 -2.09 8.27 5.56
N PHE A 45 -2.86 7.34 5.00
CA PHE A 45 -3.16 7.32 3.56
C PHE A 45 -4.53 7.90 3.23
N ASN A 46 -5.38 8.21 4.21
CA ASN A 46 -6.78 8.58 4.01
C ASN A 46 -7.51 7.52 3.16
N LEU A 47 -7.12 6.24 3.29
CA LEU A 47 -7.74 5.10 2.63
C LEU A 47 -8.76 4.47 3.59
N PRO A 48 -10.07 4.60 3.30
CA PRO A 48 -11.09 3.95 4.10
C PRO A 48 -10.97 2.42 4.01
N ILE A 49 -11.11 1.74 5.14
CA ILE A 49 -10.97 0.27 5.20
C ILE A 49 -12.05 -0.43 4.37
N ASP A 50 -13.26 0.10 4.35
CA ASP A 50 -14.34 -0.41 3.49
C ASP A 50 -13.98 -0.35 2.00
N VAL A 51 -13.26 0.69 1.56
CA VAL A 51 -12.76 0.79 0.18
C VAL A 51 -11.63 -0.21 -0.07
N LEU A 52 -10.73 -0.40 0.91
CA LEU A 52 -9.64 -1.38 0.81
C LEU A 52 -10.13 -2.84 0.80
N GLU A 53 -11.12 -3.17 1.62
CA GLU A 53 -11.69 -4.51 1.74
C GLU A 53 -12.77 -4.80 0.68
N SER A 54 -13.25 -3.78 -0.03
CA SER A 54 -14.23 -3.94 -1.10
C SER A 54 -13.67 -4.73 -2.28
N ARG A 55 -14.53 -5.55 -2.91
CA ARG A 55 -14.26 -6.18 -4.22
C ARG A 55 -14.46 -5.22 -5.39
N ASP A 56 -15.04 -4.04 -5.14
CA ASP A 56 -15.28 -3.00 -6.12
C ASP A 56 -13.98 -2.23 -6.41
N LEU A 57 -13.21 -2.72 -7.39
CA LEU A 57 -12.00 -2.05 -7.86
C LEU A 57 -12.27 -0.61 -8.37
N PRO A 58 -13.35 -0.33 -9.14
CA PRO A 58 -13.72 1.03 -9.49
C PRO A 58 -13.83 2.02 -8.32
N ALA A 59 -14.33 1.58 -7.15
CA ALA A 59 -14.38 2.42 -5.95
C ALA A 59 -12.98 2.77 -5.45
N PHE A 60 -12.06 1.80 -5.46
CA PHE A 60 -10.65 2.01 -5.12
C PHE A 60 -9.95 2.95 -6.14
N ASP A 61 -10.19 2.77 -7.43
CA ASP A 61 -9.60 3.64 -8.46
C ASP A 61 -10.11 5.08 -8.35
N THR A 62 -11.39 5.25 -8.00
CA THR A 62 -11.98 6.57 -7.70
C THR A 62 -11.28 7.23 -6.51
N TRP A 63 -11.10 6.46 -5.43
CA TRP A 63 -10.32 6.92 -4.27
C TRP A 63 -8.89 7.31 -4.68
N LEU A 64 -8.17 6.44 -5.39
CA LEU A 64 -6.78 6.63 -5.81
C LEU A 64 -6.60 7.92 -6.62
N ASN A 65 -7.54 8.22 -7.52
CA ASN A 65 -7.53 9.45 -8.31
C ASN A 65 -7.80 10.72 -7.49
N SER A 66 -8.59 10.61 -6.41
CA SER A 66 -8.98 11.73 -5.56
C SER A 66 -8.06 11.97 -4.35
N ALA A 67 -7.31 10.95 -3.93
CA ALA A 67 -6.50 10.96 -2.70
C ALA A 67 -5.33 11.97 -2.74
N ASN A 68 -4.92 12.40 -3.94
CA ASN A 68 -3.85 13.40 -4.17
C ASN A 68 -2.57 13.13 -3.35
N LEU A 69 -2.24 11.84 -3.18
CA LEU A 69 -1.04 11.39 -2.48
C LEU A 69 0.21 11.70 -3.31
N SER A 70 1.32 12.02 -2.63
CA SER A 70 2.60 12.20 -3.33
C SER A 70 3.12 10.84 -3.84
N PRO A 71 4.02 10.83 -4.84
CA PRO A 71 4.56 9.59 -5.38
C PRO A 71 5.24 8.72 -4.31
N GLU A 72 6.00 9.35 -3.41
CA GLU A 72 6.72 8.65 -2.34
C GLU A 72 5.75 8.00 -1.33
N LYS A 73 4.59 8.64 -1.14
CA LYS A 73 3.56 8.16 -0.23
C LYS A 73 2.74 7.04 -0.86
N LEU A 74 2.50 7.10 -2.17
CA LEU A 74 1.92 5.99 -2.94
C LEU A 74 2.87 4.79 -3.02
N ASP A 75 4.16 5.04 -3.19
CA ASP A 75 5.19 4.00 -3.15
C ASP A 75 5.19 3.30 -1.78
N SER A 76 5.17 4.09 -0.69
CA SER A 76 5.02 3.55 0.66
C SER A 76 3.74 2.73 0.83
N LEU A 77 2.58 3.23 0.39
CA LEU A 77 1.33 2.46 0.43
C LEU A 77 1.45 1.12 -0.30
N SER A 78 2.13 1.11 -1.44
CA SER A 78 2.34 -0.11 -2.22
C SER A 78 3.13 -1.17 -1.44
N GLU A 79 4.10 -0.77 -0.61
CA GLU A 79 4.83 -1.68 0.29
C GLU A 79 3.89 -2.30 1.32
N PHE A 80 3.05 -1.49 1.98
CA PHE A 80 2.09 -2.00 2.96
C PHE A 80 1.15 -3.05 2.34
N LEU A 81 0.61 -2.77 1.15
CA LEU A 81 -0.27 -3.70 0.43
C LEU A 81 0.49 -4.94 -0.06
N TYR A 82 1.74 -4.80 -0.51
CA TYR A 82 2.54 -5.94 -0.95
C TYR A 82 2.72 -6.97 0.18
N TYR A 83 2.93 -6.53 1.42
CA TYR A 83 3.06 -7.41 2.59
C TYR A 83 1.73 -8.05 3.06
N GLU A 84 0.60 -7.69 2.44
CA GLU A 84 -0.67 -8.38 2.62
C GLU A 84 -0.85 -9.53 1.63
N LEU A 85 -0.02 -9.59 0.57
CA LEU A 85 0.00 -10.72 -0.35
C LEU A 85 0.61 -11.96 0.31
N GLY A 86 0.14 -13.13 -0.11
CA GLY A 86 0.59 -14.42 0.39
C GLY A 86 -0.04 -14.85 1.73
N LEU A 87 -0.83 -13.98 2.37
CA LEU A 87 -1.51 -14.31 3.63
C LEU A 87 -2.67 -15.30 3.41
N SER A 88 -3.46 -15.11 2.36
CA SER A 88 -4.51 -16.04 1.94
C SER A 88 -4.91 -15.79 0.49
N GLU A 89 -5.53 -16.78 -0.15
CA GLU A 89 -6.03 -16.63 -1.53
C GLU A 89 -7.09 -15.52 -1.64
N GLU A 90 -7.95 -15.40 -0.63
CA GLU A 90 -8.98 -14.36 -0.55
C GLU A 90 -8.36 -12.97 -0.41
N ARG A 91 -7.33 -12.83 0.43
CA ARG A 91 -6.60 -11.57 0.60
C ARG A 91 -5.88 -11.19 -0.71
N ASN A 92 -5.26 -12.16 -1.37
CA ASN A 92 -4.58 -11.92 -2.64
C ASN A 92 -5.55 -11.39 -3.70
N LYS A 93 -6.74 -11.98 -3.84
CA LYS A 93 -7.77 -11.51 -4.79
C LYS A 93 -8.26 -10.09 -4.51
N LEU A 94 -8.23 -9.65 -3.24
CA LEU A 94 -8.62 -8.29 -2.86
C LEU A 94 -7.50 -7.27 -3.09
N ILE A 95 -6.26 -7.63 -2.76
CA ILE A 95 -5.13 -6.69 -2.71
C ILE A 95 -4.40 -6.60 -4.04
N ALA A 96 -4.23 -7.72 -4.76
CA ALA A 96 -3.47 -7.76 -6.02
C ALA A 96 -3.99 -6.76 -7.08
N PRO A 97 -5.31 -6.66 -7.35
CA PRO A 97 -5.82 -5.69 -8.33
C PRO A 97 -5.56 -4.24 -7.91
N LYS A 98 -5.73 -3.92 -6.61
CA LYS A 98 -5.53 -2.57 -6.06
C LYS A 98 -4.06 -2.16 -6.12
N LEU A 99 -3.17 -3.08 -5.77
CA LEU A 99 -1.73 -2.87 -5.86
C LEU A 99 -1.30 -2.64 -7.31
N ASN A 100 -1.88 -3.39 -8.25
CA ASN A 100 -1.66 -3.16 -9.68
C ASN A 100 -2.12 -1.76 -10.12
N SER A 101 -3.31 -1.28 -9.68
CA SER A 101 -3.77 0.08 -9.94
C SER A 101 -2.80 1.15 -9.42
N ILE A 102 -2.23 0.98 -8.21
CA ILE A 102 -1.22 1.90 -7.67
C ILE A 102 0.02 1.92 -8.56
N TYR A 103 0.53 0.76 -8.97
CA TYR A 103 1.73 0.69 -9.82
C TYR A 103 1.48 1.28 -11.20
N GLN A 104 0.32 1.05 -11.79
CA GLN A 104 -0.07 1.68 -13.05
C GLN A 104 -0.13 3.19 -12.89
N PHE A 105 -0.74 3.69 -11.82
CA PHE A 105 -0.83 5.12 -11.54
C PHE A 105 0.55 5.78 -11.35
N LEU A 106 1.45 5.13 -10.60
CA LEU A 106 2.84 5.59 -10.41
C LEU A 106 3.62 5.63 -11.73
N SER A 107 3.45 4.59 -12.56
CA SER A 107 4.10 4.50 -13.88
C SER A 107 3.60 5.59 -14.83
N GLU A 108 2.28 5.73 -14.97
CA GLU A 108 1.65 6.65 -15.91
C GLU A 108 1.83 8.13 -15.51
N ARG A 109 1.60 8.48 -14.24
CA ARG A 109 1.62 9.88 -13.80
C ARG A 109 2.99 10.38 -13.37
N HIS A 110 3.85 9.50 -12.85
CA HIS A 110 5.13 9.93 -12.28
C HIS A 110 6.35 9.43 -13.06
N LYS A 111 6.15 8.61 -14.11
CA LYS A 111 7.23 7.98 -14.89
C LYS A 111 8.24 7.24 -14.01
N ILE A 112 7.79 6.81 -12.83
CA ILE A 112 8.59 6.04 -11.89
C ILE A 112 8.53 4.59 -12.36
N VAL A 113 9.48 4.23 -13.22
CA VAL A 113 9.74 2.84 -13.59
C VAL A 113 10.71 2.28 -12.55
N HIS A 114 10.21 1.91 -11.36
CA HIS A 114 11.02 1.16 -10.41
C HIS A 114 11.23 -0.24 -10.99
N LEU A 115 12.48 -0.64 -11.21
CA LEU A 115 12.84 -2.00 -11.64
C LEU A 115 12.23 -3.08 -10.72
N VAL A 116 12.05 -2.75 -9.44
CA VAL A 116 11.39 -3.57 -8.42
C VAL A 116 9.90 -3.79 -8.73
N ASN A 117 9.22 -2.79 -9.30
CA ASN A 117 7.80 -2.89 -9.66
C ASN A 117 7.58 -3.88 -10.81
N PHE A 118 8.56 -4.09 -11.69
CA PHE A 118 8.43 -5.08 -12.76
C PHE A 118 8.41 -6.51 -12.20
N HIS A 119 9.34 -6.86 -11.31
CA HIS A 119 9.37 -8.18 -10.68
C HIS A 119 8.16 -8.42 -9.75
N ARG A 120 7.71 -7.37 -9.06
CA ARG A 120 6.48 -7.43 -8.26
C ARG A 120 5.23 -7.55 -9.12
N GLN A 121 5.18 -6.90 -10.29
CA GLN A 121 4.11 -7.07 -11.27
C GLN A 121 4.06 -8.51 -11.81
N GLU A 122 5.21 -9.13 -12.10
CA GLU A 122 5.25 -10.56 -12.47
C GLU A 122 4.70 -11.47 -11.37
N THR A 123 4.97 -11.13 -10.11
CA THR A 123 4.43 -11.87 -8.95
C THR A 123 2.92 -11.64 -8.79
N ILE A 124 2.44 -10.41 -8.99
CA ILE A 124 1.02 -10.06 -8.92
C ILE A 124 0.21 -10.77 -10.01
N GLN A 125 0.76 -10.92 -11.22
CA GLN A 125 0.11 -11.64 -12.32
C GLN A 125 -0.20 -13.11 -11.99
N GLN A 126 0.47 -13.70 -10.99
CA GLN A 126 0.16 -15.07 -10.54
C GLN A 126 -1.13 -15.15 -9.71
N TYR A 127 -1.68 -14.00 -9.28
CA TYR A 127 -2.85 -13.89 -8.42
C TYR A 127 -4.05 -13.22 -9.09
N LEU A 128 -3.90 -12.73 -10.32
CA LEU A 128 -4.96 -12.17 -11.17
C LEU A 128 -5.51 -13.23 -12.12
#